data_AF-A0A919C9Z0-F1
#
_entry.id   AF-A0A919C9Z0-F1
#
_cell.length_a   1.000
_cell.length_b   1.000
_cell.length_c   1.000
_cell.angle_alpha   90.00
_cell.angle_beta   90.00
_cell.angle_gamma   90.00
#
_symmetry.space_group_name_H-M   'P 1'
#
loop_
_entity.id
_entity.type
_entity.pdbx_description
1 polymer ?
#
loop_
_entity_poly.entity_id
_entity_poly.type
_entity_poly.pdbx_seq_one_letter_code
_entity_poly.pdbx_strand_id
1 'polypeptide(L)'
;MSAVDASVRVTARVAVGVGACEDAPVDELYALVVDALAEAGLPLGAVGALATVDVKADERAIVECGRRLGVPVLSYGAEVLAGVTVPNPSGRALSAVGTPSVAEAAALAATGTGGELLVPKRKSSPAGRPAMATCAVARTGMGVSR
;
A
#
# COMPACT_ATOMS: atom_id res chain seq x y z
N MET A 1 -8.97 -40.37 -16.13
CA MET A 1 -8.74 -40.01 -14.71
C MET A 1 -7.25 -39.71 -14.60
N SER A 2 -6.75 -38.52 -14.31
CA SER A 2 -7.30 -37.38 -13.58
C SER A 2 -6.91 -36.09 -14.31
N ALA A 3 -7.88 -35.20 -14.49
CA ALA A 3 -7.61 -33.82 -14.86
C ALA A 3 -7.08 -33.10 -13.62
N VAL A 4 -5.88 -32.52 -13.73
CA VAL A 4 -5.48 -31.42 -12.86
C VAL A 4 -5.49 -30.15 -13.70
N ASP A 5 -6.70 -29.60 -13.83
CA ASP A 5 -6.85 -28.16 -14.05
C ASP A 5 -6.39 -27.48 -12.76
N ALA A 6 -5.19 -26.92 -12.80
CA ALA A 6 -4.83 -25.81 -11.98
C ALA A 6 -4.24 -24.79 -12.93
N SER A 7 -5.12 -24.16 -13.72
CA SER A 7 -4.92 -22.77 -14.12
C SER A 7 -4.37 -22.01 -12.90
N VAL A 8 -3.05 -21.79 -12.87
CA VAL A 8 -2.45 -20.75 -12.05
C VAL A 8 -3.01 -19.46 -12.62
N ARG A 9 -4.21 -19.12 -12.18
CA ARG A 9 -4.75 -17.79 -12.36
C ARG A 9 -3.69 -16.90 -11.71
N VAL A 10 -3.16 -15.96 -12.49
CA VAL A 10 -2.46 -14.80 -11.94
C VAL A 10 -3.53 -14.01 -11.18
N THR A 11 -3.91 -14.46 -9.98
CA THR A 11 -5.06 -13.95 -9.24
C THR A 11 -4.66 -12.72 -8.46
N ALA A 12 -4.79 -11.57 -9.12
CA ALA A 12 -4.80 -10.22 -8.53
C ALA A 12 -3.59 -9.87 -7.65
N ARG A 13 -2.57 -9.28 -8.27
CA ARG A 13 -1.50 -8.58 -7.53
C ARG A 13 -2.09 -7.29 -6.97
N VAL A 14 -2.15 -7.17 -5.65
CA VAL A 14 -2.49 -5.89 -4.99
C VAL A 14 -1.22 -5.12 -4.67
N ALA A 15 -1.31 -3.81 -4.70
CA ALA A 15 -0.28 -2.93 -4.15
C ALA A 15 -0.78 -2.36 -2.82
N VAL A 16 0.12 -2.29 -1.83
CA VAL A 16 -0.18 -1.67 -0.55
C VAL A 16 0.61 -0.39 -0.44
N GLY A 17 -0.09 0.73 -0.49
CA GLY A 17 0.52 2.03 -0.24
C GLY A 17 0.68 2.26 1.25
N VAL A 18 1.85 2.73 1.68
CA VAL A 18 2.23 2.87 3.09
C VAL A 18 2.85 4.23 3.39
N GLY A 19 2.70 4.66 4.64
CA GLY A 19 3.37 5.82 5.19
C GLY A 19 3.74 5.57 6.65
N ALA A 20 4.91 6.06 7.05
CA ALA A 20 5.43 5.93 8.40
C ALA A 20 6.02 7.28 8.88
N CYS A 21 5.83 7.58 10.15
CA CYS A 21 6.61 8.61 10.83
C CYS A 21 8.06 8.11 11.01
N GLU A 22 8.99 9.04 11.22
CA GLU A 22 10.34 8.71 11.66
C GLU A 22 10.27 7.85 12.93
N ASP A 23 11.15 6.85 13.01
CA ASP A 23 11.20 5.86 14.11
C ASP A 23 9.91 5.07 14.38
N ALA A 24 8.96 5.03 13.43
CA ALA A 24 7.79 4.17 13.56
C ALA A 24 8.22 2.71 13.77
N PRO A 25 7.65 1.99 14.75
CA PRO A 25 7.93 0.57 14.94
C PRO A 25 7.57 -0.23 13.68
N VAL A 26 8.49 -1.08 13.22
CA VAL A 26 8.27 -1.98 12.08
C VAL A 26 7.02 -2.82 12.29
N ASP A 27 6.83 -3.36 13.50
CA ASP A 27 5.70 -4.23 13.83
C ASP A 27 4.36 -3.49 13.75
N GLU A 28 4.33 -2.17 14.02
CA GLU A 28 3.10 -1.37 13.89
C GLU A 28 2.68 -1.24 12.43
N LEU A 29 3.63 -0.94 11.53
CA LEU A 29 3.33 -0.88 10.09
C LEU A 29 2.96 -2.25 9.55
N TYR A 30 3.72 -3.29 9.91
CA TYR A 30 3.49 -4.65 9.44
C TYR A 30 2.11 -5.16 9.87
N ALA A 31 1.74 -5.01 11.16
CA ALA A 31 0.43 -5.39 11.66
C ALA A 31 -0.69 -4.63 10.93
N LEU A 32 -0.53 -3.32 10.72
CA LEU A 32 -1.50 -2.51 9.99
C LEU A 32 -1.72 -3.02 8.55
N VAL A 33 -0.65 -3.42 7.86
CA VAL A 33 -0.75 -4.00 6.50
C VAL A 33 -1.46 -5.36 6.54
N VAL A 34 -1.13 -6.22 7.50
CA VAL A 34 -1.78 -7.53 7.68
C VAL A 34 -3.28 -7.37 7.93
N ASP A 35 -3.67 -6.46 8.82
CA ASP A 35 -5.05 -6.18 9.16
C ASP A 35 -5.85 -5.64 7.96
N ALA A 36 -5.26 -4.73 7.19
CA ALA A 36 -5.89 -4.21 5.98
C ALA A 36 -6.08 -5.28 4.90
N LEU A 37 -5.13 -6.19 4.74
CA LEU A 37 -5.28 -7.32 3.81
C LEU A 37 -6.38 -8.29 4.28
N ALA A 38 -6.45 -8.55 5.58
CA ALA A 38 -7.51 -9.37 6.17
C ALA A 38 -8.90 -8.73 5.98
N GLU A 39 -9.04 -7.40 6.12
CA GLU A 39 -10.27 -6.66 5.83
C GLU A 39 -10.74 -6.86 4.38
N ALA A 40 -9.80 -6.93 3.43
CA ALA A 40 -10.08 -7.20 2.03
C ALA A 40 -10.25 -8.70 1.68
N GLY A 41 -10.12 -9.61 2.66
CA GLY A 41 -10.15 -11.05 2.43
C GLY A 41 -8.97 -11.58 1.60
N LEU A 42 -7.83 -10.89 1.64
CA LEU A 42 -6.64 -11.20 0.84
C LEU A 42 -5.55 -11.87 1.66
N PRO A 43 -4.90 -12.92 1.12
CA PRO A 43 -3.71 -13.48 1.75
C PRO A 43 -2.51 -12.53 1.57
N LEU A 44 -1.50 -12.64 2.44
CA LEU A 44 -0.25 -11.87 2.31
C LEU A 44 0.43 -12.08 0.95
N GLY A 45 0.35 -13.29 0.39
CA GLY A 45 0.90 -13.61 -0.93
C GLY A 45 0.21 -12.91 -2.11
N ALA A 46 -0.90 -12.20 -1.90
CA ALA A 46 -1.51 -11.35 -2.92
C ALA A 46 -0.75 -10.02 -3.10
N VAL A 47 0.06 -9.61 -2.13
CA VAL A 47 0.82 -8.36 -2.21
C VAL A 47 1.93 -8.51 -3.25
N GLY A 48 1.89 -7.67 -4.28
CA GLY A 48 2.94 -7.60 -5.30
C GLY A 48 4.04 -6.58 -4.97
N ALA A 49 3.68 -5.52 -4.24
CA ALA A 49 4.59 -4.46 -3.84
C ALA A 49 4.03 -3.65 -2.66
N LEU A 50 4.94 -3.07 -1.87
CA LEU A 50 4.64 -1.88 -1.09
C LEU A 50 4.92 -0.64 -1.94
N ALA A 51 4.21 0.45 -1.69
CA ALA A 51 4.40 1.72 -2.38
C ALA A 51 4.41 2.90 -1.40
N THR A 52 5.26 3.90 -1.62
CA THR A 52 5.30 5.11 -0.77
C THR A 52 5.77 6.34 -1.55
N VAL A 53 5.93 7.47 -0.87
CA VAL A 53 6.54 8.69 -1.43
C VAL A 53 8.06 8.62 -1.30
N ASP A 54 8.81 9.14 -2.27
CA ASP A 54 10.28 9.04 -2.33
C ASP A 54 10.98 9.48 -1.04
N VAL A 55 10.54 10.59 -0.44
CA VAL A 55 11.11 11.10 0.83
C VAL A 55 10.91 10.16 2.03
N LYS A 56 10.15 9.07 1.86
CA LYS A 56 9.88 8.03 2.87
C LYS A 56 10.41 6.65 2.47
N ALA A 57 11.04 6.51 1.31
CA ALA A 57 11.46 5.21 0.79
C ALA A 57 12.46 4.49 1.71
N ASP A 58 13.36 5.24 2.35
CA ASP A 58 14.42 4.72 3.21
C ASP A 58 14.03 4.60 4.71
N GLU A 59 12.78 4.93 5.05
CA GLU A 59 12.30 4.80 6.43
C GLU A 59 12.36 3.33 6.87
N ARG A 60 13.05 3.07 7.99
CA ARG A 60 13.31 1.71 8.48
C ARG A 60 12.04 0.85 8.54
N ALA A 61 10.92 1.42 8.98
CA ALA A 61 9.65 0.72 9.06
C ALA A 61 9.20 0.17 7.69
N ILE A 62 9.33 0.98 6.64
CA ILE A 62 8.87 0.66 5.28
C ILE A 62 9.79 -0.39 4.65
N VAL A 63 11.10 -0.17 4.69
CA VAL A 63 12.10 -1.10 4.13
C VAL A 63 11.97 -2.49 4.77
N GLU A 64 11.91 -2.55 6.10
CA GLU A 64 11.82 -3.82 6.82
C GLU A 64 10.45 -4.49 6.64
N CYS A 65 9.36 -3.73 6.53
CA CYS A 65 8.04 -4.29 6.21
C CYS A 65 8.05 -4.96 4.82
N GLY A 66 8.62 -4.31 3.80
CA GLY A 66 8.79 -4.89 2.47
C GLY A 66 9.63 -6.17 2.51
N ARG A 67 10.75 -6.16 3.26
CA ARG A 67 11.59 -7.34 3.47
C ARG A 67 10.84 -8.50 4.12
N ARG A 68 10.03 -8.24 5.15
CA ARG A 68 9.24 -9.26 5.85
C ARG A 68 8.14 -9.85 4.97
N LEU A 69 7.52 -9.05 4.12
CA LEU A 69 6.54 -9.50 3.14
C LEU A 69 7.19 -10.19 1.92
N GLY A 70 8.49 -10.01 1.71
CA GLY A 70 9.22 -10.55 0.56
C GLY A 70 8.89 -9.83 -0.75
N VAL A 71 8.49 -8.55 -0.68
CA VAL A 71 8.04 -7.75 -1.83
C VAL A 71 8.89 -6.49 -1.99
N PRO A 72 9.02 -5.95 -3.22
CA PRO A 72 9.71 -4.68 -3.42
C PRO A 72 8.96 -3.53 -2.76
N VAL A 73 9.72 -2.49 -2.38
CA VAL A 73 9.19 -1.17 -2.03
C VAL A 73 9.36 -0.28 -3.25
N LEU A 74 8.25 0.20 -3.80
CA LEU A 74 8.22 1.20 -4.85
C LEU A 74 8.09 2.59 -4.22
N SER A 75 8.76 3.57 -4.82
CA SER A 75 8.67 4.95 -4.38
C SER A 75 8.28 5.85 -5.56
N TYR A 76 7.53 6.90 -5.25
CA TYR A 76 7.04 7.87 -6.23
C TYR A 76 7.30 9.30 -5.75
N GLY A 77 7.63 10.16 -6.70
CA GLY A 77 7.75 11.60 -6.48
C GLY A 77 6.43 12.19 -5.98
N ALA A 78 6.52 13.23 -5.15
CA ALA A 78 5.36 13.90 -4.57
C ALA A 78 4.41 14.45 -5.64
N GLU A 79 4.95 14.98 -6.73
CA GLU A 79 4.22 15.51 -7.87
C GLU A 79 3.43 14.44 -8.62
N VAL A 80 4.00 13.22 -8.75
CA VAL A 80 3.29 12.07 -9.33
C VAL A 80 2.11 11.72 -8.44
N LEU A 81 2.33 11.62 -7.13
CA LEU A 81 1.28 11.28 -6.16
C LEU A 81 0.21 12.38 -6.03
N ALA A 82 0.56 13.65 -6.25
CA ALA A 82 -0.39 14.75 -6.24
C ALA A 82 -1.38 14.71 -7.41
N GLY A 83 -0.97 14.12 -8.55
CA GLY A 83 -1.84 13.90 -9.71
C GLY A 83 -2.82 12.73 -9.57
N VAL A 84 -2.71 11.93 -8.50
CA VAL A 84 -3.59 10.77 -8.26
C VAL A 84 -4.85 11.22 -7.52
N THR A 85 -6.00 11.03 -8.16
CA THR A 85 -7.31 11.23 -7.50
C THR A 85 -7.51 10.18 -6.42
N VAL A 86 -7.69 10.62 -5.17
CA VAL A 86 -7.90 9.76 -4.01
C VAL A 86 -9.22 10.10 -3.30
N PRO A 87 -9.93 9.11 -2.73
CA PRO A 87 -11.21 9.34 -2.06
C PRO A 87 -11.06 10.04 -0.70
N ASN A 88 -9.93 9.90 0.00
CA ASN A 88 -9.75 10.45 1.36
C ASN A 88 -8.48 11.32 1.51
N PRO A 89 -8.52 12.57 1.00
CA PRO A 89 -7.41 13.50 1.17
C PRO A 89 -7.08 13.77 2.66
N SER A 90 -5.86 14.22 2.92
CA SER A 90 -5.21 14.36 4.22
C SER A 90 -4.46 15.68 4.25
N GLY A 91 -4.94 16.63 5.04
CA GLY A 91 -4.24 17.92 5.23
C GLY A 91 -2.80 17.73 5.72
N ARG A 92 -2.54 16.75 6.59
CA ARG A 92 -1.19 16.44 7.09
C ARG A 92 -0.23 15.99 5.98
N ALA A 93 -0.70 15.18 5.03
CA ALA A 93 0.14 14.72 3.92
C ALA A 93 0.39 15.87 2.93
N LEU A 94 -0.63 16.69 2.69
CA LEU A 94 -0.53 17.83 1.81
C LEU A 94 0.48 18.86 2.33
N SER A 95 0.45 19.16 3.64
CA SER A 95 1.40 20.08 4.26
C SER A 95 2.81 19.53 4.38
N ALA A 96 2.99 18.21 4.55
CA ALA A 96 4.31 17.62 4.77
C ALA A 96 5.05 17.32 3.47
N VAL A 97 4.35 16.81 2.45
CA VAL A 97 4.97 16.30 1.21
C VAL A 97 4.17 16.64 -0.05
N GLY A 98 3.19 17.55 0.02
CA GLY A 98 2.49 18.06 -1.17
C GLY A 98 1.47 17.11 -1.82
N THR A 99 1.16 15.96 -1.21
CA THR A 99 0.15 15.02 -1.71
C THR A 99 -1.09 14.95 -0.80
N PRO A 100 -2.31 14.84 -1.36
CA PRO A 100 -3.50 14.64 -0.54
C PRO A 100 -3.44 13.34 0.27
N SER A 101 -2.72 12.29 -0.13
CA SER A 101 -2.67 11.06 0.67
C SER A 101 -1.53 10.16 0.19
N VAL A 102 -0.45 10.01 0.97
CA VAL A 102 0.69 9.14 0.57
C VAL A 102 0.22 7.70 0.35
N ALA A 103 -0.49 7.12 1.33
CA ALA A 103 -0.89 5.72 1.27
C ALA A 103 -1.84 5.42 0.10
N GLU A 104 -2.91 6.21 -0.09
CA GLU A 104 -3.86 5.93 -1.17
C GLU A 104 -3.27 6.23 -2.55
N ALA A 105 -2.58 7.36 -2.70
CA ALA A 105 -1.99 7.75 -3.97
C ALA A 105 -0.92 6.75 -4.40
N ALA A 106 -0.04 6.33 -3.48
CA ALA A 106 1.01 5.37 -3.78
C ALA A 106 0.45 3.98 -4.10
N ALA A 107 -0.58 3.53 -3.37
CA ALA A 107 -1.25 2.26 -3.68
C ALA A 107 -1.80 2.26 -5.11
N LEU A 108 -2.53 3.32 -5.49
CA LEU A 108 -3.11 3.47 -6.83
C LEU A 108 -2.04 3.66 -7.91
N ALA A 109 -1.01 4.46 -7.66
CA ALA A 109 0.09 4.65 -8.61
C ALA A 109 0.80 3.32 -8.95
N ALA A 110 0.99 2.46 -7.95
CA ALA A 110 1.60 1.14 -8.13
C ALA A 110 0.72 0.14 -8.89
N THR A 111 -0.58 0.40 -9.00
CA THR A 111 -1.50 -0.47 -9.76
C THR A 111 -1.60 -0.12 -11.25
N GLY A 112 -1.05 1.02 -11.68
CA GLY A 112 -1.18 1.50 -13.05
C GLY A 112 -2.60 1.97 -13.42
N THR A 113 -2.92 2.01 -14.71
CA THR A 113 -4.22 2.48 -15.20
C THR A 113 -5.35 1.53 -14.81
N GLY A 114 -6.45 2.09 -14.28
CA GLY A 114 -7.64 1.32 -13.89
C GLY A 114 -7.54 0.63 -12.54
N GLY A 115 -6.57 1.02 -11.71
CA GLY A 115 -6.49 0.59 -10.31
C GLY A 115 -7.69 1.04 -9.49
N GLU A 116 -8.05 0.23 -8.49
CA GLU A 116 -9.17 0.48 -7.59
C GLU A 116 -8.74 0.27 -6.14
N LEU A 117 -9.13 1.17 -5.24
CA LEU A 117 -8.93 1.00 -3.81
C LEU A 117 -9.90 -0.05 -3.25
N LEU A 118 -9.34 -1.13 -2.70
CA LEU A 118 -10.08 -2.14 -1.96
C LEU A 118 -10.25 -1.73 -0.49
N VAL A 119 -9.19 -1.17 0.08
CA VAL A 119 -9.20 -0.66 1.46
C VAL A 119 -8.72 0.79 1.42
N PRO A 120 -9.62 1.75 1.68
CA PRO A 120 -9.23 3.14 1.85
C PRO A 120 -8.24 3.30 3.00
N LYS A 121 -7.61 4.47 3.11
CA LYS A 121 -6.58 4.73 4.12
C LYS A 121 -6.99 4.26 5.52
N ARG A 122 -6.16 3.43 6.13
CA ARG A 122 -6.18 3.05 7.54
C ARG A 122 -5.03 3.72 8.26
N LYS A 123 -5.22 4.00 9.55
CA LYS A 123 -4.18 4.45 10.47
C LYS A 123 -4.00 3.37 11.52
N SER A 124 -2.78 3.12 11.95
CA SER A 124 -2.52 2.28 13.11
C SER A 124 -3.19 2.86 14.38
N SER A 125 -3.41 2.03 15.39
CA SER A 125 -4.02 2.45 16.67
C SER A 125 -3.35 1.81 17.88
N PRO A 126 -2.06 2.12 18.15
CA PRO A 126 -1.35 1.60 19.31
C PRO A 126 -1.91 2.19 20.62
N ALA A 127 -1.93 1.38 21.69
CA ALA A 127 -2.37 1.85 23.00
C ALA A 127 -1.34 2.83 23.62
N GLY A 128 -1.84 3.92 24.21
CA GLY A 128 -1.02 4.85 25.00
C GLY A 128 -0.12 5.81 24.22
N ARG A 129 -0.16 5.82 22.88
CA ARG A 129 0.55 6.80 22.04
C ARG A 129 -0.17 7.07 20.71
N PRO A 130 0.15 8.18 20.01
CA PRO A 130 -0.41 8.43 18.69
C PRO A 130 0.00 7.40 17.63
N ALA A 131 -0.85 7.26 16.61
CA ALA A 131 -0.58 6.48 15.41
C ALA A 131 0.64 7.00 14.65
N MET A 132 1.54 6.09 14.25
CA MET A 132 2.74 6.42 13.49
C MET A 132 2.75 5.83 12.08
N ALA A 133 1.78 4.98 11.73
CA ALA A 133 1.71 4.31 10.44
C ALA A 133 0.34 4.48 9.76
N THR A 134 0.34 4.48 8.43
CA THR A 134 -0.86 4.43 7.60
C THR A 134 -0.67 3.47 6.44
N CYS A 135 -1.75 2.80 6.00
CA CYS A 135 -1.72 2.00 4.78
C CYS A 135 -3.02 2.15 3.98
N ALA A 136 -3.01 1.75 2.70
CA ALA A 136 -4.17 1.58 1.84
C ALA A 136 -3.90 0.42 0.88
N VAL A 137 -4.95 -0.28 0.43
CA VAL A 137 -4.81 -1.45 -0.47
C VAL A 137 -5.51 -1.15 -1.78
N ALA A 138 -4.80 -1.32 -2.90
CA ALA A 138 -5.36 -1.17 -4.24
C ALA A 138 -5.15 -2.44 -5.07
N ARG A 139 -6.14 -2.80 -5.88
CA ARG A 139 -6.03 -3.87 -6.88
C ARG A 139 -5.58 -3.30 -8.22
N THR A 140 -4.73 -4.02 -8.92
CA THR A 140 -4.47 -3.78 -10.35
C THR A 140 -5.75 -3.95 -11.15
N GLY A 141 -6.05 -2.97 -12.01
CA GLY A 141 -7.10 -3.11 -13.01
C GLY A 141 -6.78 -4.29 -13.91
N MET A 142 -7.78 -5.14 -14.20
CA MET A 142 -7.63 -6.16 -15.24
C MET A 142 -7.42 -5.41 -16.56
N GLY A 143 -6.18 -5.29 -17.01
CA GLY A 143 -5.88 -4.72 -18.31
C GLY A 143 -6.71 -5.46 -19.35
N VAL A 144 -7.58 -4.74 -20.07
CA VAL A 144 -8.21 -5.30 -21.26
C VAL A 144 -7.07 -5.48 -22.26
N SER A 145 -6.59 -6.71 -22.42
CA SER A 145 -5.74 -7.07 -23.55
C SER A 145 -6.48 -6.67 -24.82
N ARG A 146 -5.96 -5.69 -25.55
CA ARG A 146 -6.38 -5.41 -26.92
C ARG A 146 -5.81 -6.48 -27.86
#